data_AF-A0A6G1SYU2-F1
#
_entry.id   AF-A0A6G1SYU2-F1
#
_cell.length_a   1.000
_cell.length_b   1.000
_cell.length_c   1.000
_cell.angle_alpha   90.00
_cell.angle_beta   90.00
_cell.angle_gamma   90.00
#
_symmetry.space_group_name_H-M   'P 1'
#
loop_
_entity.id
_entity.type
_entity.pdbx_description
1 polymer ?
#
loop_
_entity_poly.entity_id
_entity_poly.type
_entity_poly.pdbx_seq_one_letter_code
_entity_poly.pdbx_strand_id
1 'polypeptide(L)'
;MLVVWVAAGCSSPDGASTPDADRATPEVAVTLSPTPNRPAATGTSEAGPPSAIEVVALPGQTLAALAEPHLPAGRALIEFVAAIAVFNGIEDLDRLEAGQVVRIPTAPTAPPAAAEAATGTPAASPPTPQPTVAPPRATVESPLAPPAPVYFATLPPGATLPSGATCADWVRPAPESHPENRDANQRTGATGVRIDGATERFNEQYAGRIDGRYAGTTDEIIQWGACKWGFDEDLTRARAWVESSWRQSMTGDETGDGDQCRLAGLTPPCAQSYGLLQVKITVHEGTSPHALVSSAYNVDYALAWLRACFEGDFDWLGPAYGAGDLLGCTGAWFSGRWYDGGARRYLEDVQRALSDRSWETDSQQQ
;
A
#
# COMPACT_ATOMS: atom_id res chain seq x y z
N MET A 1 -10.02 -42.28 11.51
CA MET A 1 -10.85 -41.23 12.12
C MET A 1 -10.63 -39.99 11.27
N LEU A 2 -11.61 -39.68 10.42
CA LEU A 2 -11.50 -38.68 9.34
C LEU A 2 -11.95 -37.34 9.92
N VAL A 3 -11.06 -36.34 9.99
CA VAL A 3 -11.39 -35.00 10.46
C VAL A 3 -11.67 -34.12 9.24
N VAL A 4 -12.92 -33.66 9.16
CA VAL A 4 -13.44 -32.72 8.17
C VAL A 4 -13.19 -31.31 8.67
N TRP A 5 -12.62 -30.45 7.83
CA TRP A 5 -12.50 -29.01 8.06
C TRP A 5 -13.86 -28.33 7.78
N VAL A 6 -14.34 -27.52 8.71
CA VAL A 6 -15.51 -26.63 8.52
C VAL A 6 -15.01 -25.20 8.50
N ALA A 7 -15.14 -24.54 7.34
CA ALA A 7 -15.04 -23.09 7.23
C ALA A 7 -16.37 -22.47 7.68
N ALA A 8 -16.32 -21.56 8.64
CA ALA A 8 -17.48 -20.80 9.09
C ALA A 8 -17.74 -19.64 8.13
N GLY A 9 -18.56 -19.88 7.12
CA GLY A 9 -19.24 -18.83 6.35
C GLY A 9 -20.67 -18.66 6.87
N CYS A 10 -21.05 -17.42 7.17
CA CYS A 10 -22.44 -17.05 7.41
C CYS A 10 -23.27 -17.27 6.13
N SER A 11 -24.33 -18.08 6.20
CA SER A 11 -25.41 -18.10 5.20
C SER A 11 -26.70 -18.63 5.82
N SER A 12 -27.79 -17.88 5.64
CA SER A 12 -29.15 -18.38 5.78
C SER A 12 -29.68 -18.87 4.43
N PRO A 13 -30.66 -19.80 4.40
CA PRO A 13 -30.92 -20.65 3.25
C PRO A 13 -32.09 -20.16 2.40
N ASP A 14 -32.06 -20.45 1.10
CA ASP A 14 -33.26 -20.86 0.36
C ASP A 14 -32.92 -21.56 -0.97
N GLY A 15 -33.56 -22.72 -1.16
CA GLY A 15 -34.07 -23.15 -2.47
C GLY A 15 -33.12 -23.74 -3.50
N ALA A 16 -32.85 -25.05 -3.40
CA ALA A 16 -32.29 -25.83 -4.50
C ALA A 16 -33.34 -26.11 -5.61
N SER A 17 -32.95 -25.93 -6.87
CA SER A 17 -33.55 -26.58 -8.04
C SER A 17 -32.46 -26.81 -9.10
N THR A 18 -32.52 -27.99 -9.71
CA THR A 18 -31.52 -28.71 -10.52
C THR A 18 -31.10 -28.03 -11.83
N PRO A 19 -29.90 -28.34 -12.40
CA PRO A 19 -29.49 -27.82 -13.70
C PRO A 19 -29.93 -28.76 -14.84
N ASP A 20 -30.53 -28.17 -15.87
CA ASP A 20 -30.74 -28.80 -17.17
C ASP A 20 -29.67 -28.31 -18.15
N ALA A 21 -29.21 -29.23 -18.99
CA ALA A 21 -28.16 -29.04 -19.97
C ALA A 21 -28.62 -28.24 -21.20
N ASP A 22 -27.65 -27.89 -22.04
CA ASP A 22 -27.76 -27.34 -23.39
C ASP A 22 -28.14 -25.85 -23.55
N ARG A 23 -27.12 -25.02 -23.84
CA ARG A 23 -27.24 -24.08 -24.95
C ARG A 23 -25.92 -23.62 -25.55
N ALA A 24 -25.89 -23.71 -26.87
CA ALA A 24 -24.81 -23.40 -27.79
C ALA A 24 -24.31 -21.95 -27.74
N THR A 25 -22.99 -21.79 -27.89
CA THR A 25 -22.31 -20.56 -28.27
C THR A 25 -22.45 -20.28 -29.77
N PRO A 26 -22.84 -19.08 -30.22
CA PRO A 26 -22.63 -18.67 -31.60
C PRO A 26 -21.24 -18.05 -31.78
N GLU A 27 -20.50 -18.62 -32.73
CA GLU A 27 -19.26 -18.13 -33.32
C GLU A 27 -19.53 -16.80 -34.05
N VAL A 28 -18.84 -15.72 -33.68
CA VAL A 28 -18.89 -14.44 -34.40
C VAL A 28 -17.71 -14.38 -35.35
N ALA A 29 -18.00 -14.51 -36.65
CA ALA A 29 -17.04 -14.35 -37.73
C ALA A 29 -16.70 -12.87 -37.96
N VAL A 30 -15.42 -12.51 -37.80
CA VAL A 30 -14.88 -11.21 -38.18
C VAL A 30 -14.57 -11.23 -39.68
N THR A 31 -15.28 -10.41 -40.45
CA THR A 31 -15.07 -10.21 -41.88
C THR A 31 -14.04 -9.10 -42.10
N LEU A 32 -12.91 -9.43 -42.75
CA LEU A 32 -11.94 -8.45 -43.25
C LEU A 32 -12.22 -8.21 -44.73
N SER A 33 -12.61 -6.97 -45.08
CA SER A 33 -12.65 -6.49 -46.46
C SER A 33 -11.56 -5.44 -46.70
N PRO A 34 -10.82 -5.50 -47.83
CA PRO A 34 -9.70 -4.62 -48.11
C PRO A 34 -10.05 -3.40 -48.98
N THR A 35 -9.03 -2.57 -49.22
CA THR A 35 -8.80 -1.52 -50.27
C THR A 35 -9.29 -0.08 -49.97
N PRO A 36 -8.68 1.00 -50.57
CA PRO A 36 -7.51 1.06 -51.47
C PRO A 36 -6.44 2.16 -51.20
N ASN A 37 -5.29 1.95 -51.84
CA ASN A 37 -4.14 2.86 -51.99
C ASN A 37 -4.47 4.26 -52.54
N ARG A 38 -3.81 5.30 -51.99
CA ARG A 38 -3.41 6.54 -52.70
C ARG A 38 -2.29 7.29 -51.93
N PRO A 39 -1.58 8.28 -52.52
CA PRO A 39 -0.14 8.23 -52.72
C PRO A 39 0.67 9.14 -51.78
N ALA A 40 1.99 8.92 -51.82
CA ALA A 40 3.00 9.61 -51.03
C ALA A 40 2.98 11.13 -51.15
N ALA A 41 3.07 11.80 -50.00
CA ALA A 41 3.50 13.17 -49.85
C ALA A 41 4.72 13.21 -48.92
N THR A 42 5.83 13.71 -49.46
CA THR A 42 7.04 14.11 -48.74
C THR A 42 6.72 15.21 -47.73
N GLY A 43 6.98 14.95 -46.45
CA GLY A 43 6.81 15.91 -45.36
C GLY A 43 7.62 15.48 -44.14
N THR A 44 8.23 16.47 -43.50
CA THR A 44 9.09 16.46 -42.31
C THR A 44 8.68 15.48 -41.20
N SER A 45 9.67 14.81 -40.60
CA SER A 45 9.53 13.89 -39.46
C SER A 45 9.08 14.61 -38.19
N GLU A 46 7.78 14.83 -38.06
CA GLU A 46 7.11 15.05 -36.79
C GLU A 46 6.84 13.66 -36.17
N ALA A 47 7.21 13.46 -34.91
CA ALA A 47 6.91 12.21 -34.21
C ALA A 47 5.39 12.04 -34.17
N GLY A 48 4.86 11.05 -34.90
CA GLY A 48 3.43 10.76 -34.91
C GLY A 48 2.90 10.48 -33.50
N PRO A 49 1.59 10.67 -33.26
CA PRO A 49 1.00 10.41 -31.95
C PRO A 49 1.30 8.97 -31.50
N PRO A 50 1.59 8.76 -30.21
CA PRO A 50 1.90 7.43 -29.69
C PRO A 50 0.76 6.45 -30.01
N SER A 51 1.12 5.26 -30.49
CA SER A 51 0.16 4.20 -30.78
C SER A 51 -0.54 3.75 -29.49
N ALA A 52 -1.86 3.67 -29.51
CA ALA A 52 -2.68 3.25 -28.38
C ALA A 52 -3.75 2.24 -28.80
N ILE A 53 -4.12 1.34 -27.89
CA ILE A 53 -5.29 0.46 -28.02
C ILE A 53 -6.46 1.15 -27.33
N GLU A 54 -7.63 1.14 -27.96
CA GLU A 54 -8.87 1.66 -27.35
C GLU A 54 -9.65 0.50 -26.71
N VAL A 55 -10.00 0.63 -25.44
CA VAL A 55 -10.80 -0.33 -24.68
C VAL A 55 -12.02 0.38 -24.12
N VAL A 56 -13.20 -0.24 -24.24
CA VAL A 56 -14.45 0.31 -23.68
C VAL A 56 -14.63 -0.22 -22.26
N ALA A 57 -14.73 0.68 -21.28
CA ALA A 57 -14.96 0.32 -19.89
C ALA A 57 -16.36 -0.31 -19.71
N LEU A 58 -16.41 -1.48 -19.07
CA LEU A 58 -17.65 -2.14 -18.68
C LEU A 58 -18.18 -1.55 -17.36
N PRO A 59 -19.48 -1.71 -17.06
CA PRO A 59 -20.03 -1.31 -15.76
C PRO A 59 -19.24 -1.94 -14.59
N GLY A 60 -18.76 -1.10 -13.66
CA GLY A 60 -18.03 -1.53 -12.46
C GLY A 60 -16.56 -1.92 -12.69
N GLN A 61 -16.02 -1.68 -13.88
CA GLN A 61 -14.62 -1.99 -14.19
C GLN A 61 -13.70 -0.84 -13.74
N THR A 62 -12.58 -1.17 -13.09
CA THR A 62 -11.59 -0.17 -12.65
C THR A 62 -10.51 0.06 -13.70
N LEU A 63 -9.79 1.19 -13.60
CA LEU A 63 -8.67 1.45 -14.50
C LEU A 63 -7.54 0.43 -14.34
N ALA A 64 -7.35 -0.09 -13.13
CA ALA A 64 -6.43 -1.20 -12.86
C ALA A 64 -6.84 -2.49 -13.58
N ALA A 65 -8.13 -2.86 -13.53
CA ALA A 65 -8.64 -4.03 -14.23
C ALA A 65 -8.54 -3.92 -15.76
N LEU A 66 -8.64 -2.70 -16.30
CA LEU A 66 -8.37 -2.43 -17.72
C LEU A 66 -6.88 -2.46 -18.06
N ALA A 67 -6.01 -2.06 -17.14
CA ALA A 67 -4.57 -1.98 -17.36
C ALA A 67 -3.87 -3.35 -17.31
N GLU A 68 -4.32 -4.25 -16.43
CA GLU A 68 -3.64 -5.52 -16.13
C GLU A 68 -3.40 -6.41 -17.36
N PRO A 69 -4.37 -6.62 -18.30
CA PRO A 69 -4.14 -7.42 -19.50
C PRO A 69 -3.13 -6.82 -20.48
N HIS A 70 -2.81 -5.53 -20.31
CA HIS A 70 -1.96 -4.75 -21.20
C HIS A 70 -0.66 -4.30 -20.52
N LEU A 71 -0.39 -4.77 -19.29
CA LEU A 71 0.78 -4.37 -18.50
C LEU A 71 2.08 -4.74 -19.23
N PRO A 72 2.94 -3.77 -19.58
CA PRO A 72 4.23 -4.06 -20.19
C PRO A 72 5.10 -4.88 -19.23
N ALA A 73 5.81 -5.87 -19.77
CA ALA A 73 6.73 -6.69 -18.98
C ALA A 73 7.75 -5.80 -18.26
N GLY A 74 7.91 -6.00 -16.94
CA GLY A 74 8.84 -5.25 -16.10
C GLY A 74 8.35 -3.88 -15.63
N ARG A 75 7.07 -3.53 -15.83
CA ARG A 75 6.47 -2.30 -15.30
C ARG A 75 5.53 -2.61 -14.14
N ALA A 76 5.54 -1.79 -13.09
CA ALA A 76 4.59 -1.92 -11.98
C ALA A 76 3.18 -1.52 -12.44
N LEU A 77 2.15 -2.25 -11.98
CA LEU A 77 0.75 -2.00 -12.36
C LEU A 77 0.32 -0.57 -11.99
N ILE A 78 0.68 -0.10 -10.80
CA ILE A 78 0.32 1.25 -10.34
C ILE A 78 0.91 2.36 -11.22
N GLU A 79 2.16 2.21 -11.67
CA GLU A 79 2.80 3.17 -12.57
C GLU A 79 2.18 3.14 -13.97
N PHE A 80 1.73 1.96 -14.40
CA PHE A 80 1.05 1.82 -15.67
C PHE A 80 -0.37 2.40 -15.62
N VAL A 81 -1.12 2.16 -14.54
CA VAL A 81 -2.43 2.77 -14.27
C VAL A 81 -2.31 4.29 -14.23
N ALA A 82 -1.33 4.84 -13.51
CA ALA A 82 -1.08 6.28 -13.47
C ALA A 82 -0.75 6.85 -14.87
N ALA A 83 0.03 6.13 -15.66
CA ALA A 83 0.35 6.54 -17.03
C ALA A 83 -0.88 6.51 -17.95
N ILE A 84 -1.75 5.50 -17.83
CA ILE A 84 -3.02 5.46 -18.56
C ILE A 84 -3.93 6.61 -18.12
N ALA A 85 -4.00 6.91 -16.83
CA ALA A 85 -4.81 8.00 -16.31
C ALA A 85 -4.39 9.35 -16.89
N VAL A 86 -3.09 9.66 -16.86
CA VAL A 86 -2.51 10.86 -17.48
C VAL A 86 -2.77 10.88 -18.99
N PHE A 87 -2.61 9.74 -19.67
CA PHE A 87 -2.82 9.63 -21.12
C PHE A 87 -4.26 9.95 -21.55
N ASN A 88 -5.23 9.67 -20.68
CA ASN A 88 -6.65 9.86 -20.95
C ASN A 88 -7.27 11.08 -20.26
N GLY A 89 -6.49 11.84 -19.49
CA GLY A 89 -7.02 12.93 -18.68
C GLY A 89 -8.01 12.47 -17.61
N ILE A 90 -7.80 11.27 -17.04
CA ILE A 90 -8.61 10.72 -15.96
C ILE A 90 -8.02 11.21 -14.63
N GLU A 91 -8.75 12.05 -13.93
CA GLU A 91 -8.34 12.60 -12.62
C GLU A 91 -8.72 11.68 -11.45
N ASP A 92 -9.83 10.95 -11.59
CA ASP A 92 -10.36 10.02 -10.61
C ASP A 92 -10.24 8.58 -11.13
N LEU A 93 -9.32 7.81 -10.54
CA LEU A 93 -8.97 6.45 -10.99
C LEU A 93 -10.08 5.42 -10.73
N ASP A 94 -11.02 5.75 -9.85
CA ASP A 94 -12.09 4.88 -9.39
C ASP A 94 -13.42 5.16 -10.11
N ARG A 95 -13.49 6.21 -10.93
CA ARG A 95 -14.71 6.64 -11.65
C ARG A 95 -14.62 6.47 -13.16
N LEU A 96 -14.45 5.23 -13.60
CA LEU A 96 -14.71 4.90 -15.00
C LEU A 96 -16.21 4.80 -15.26
N GLU A 97 -16.69 5.57 -16.23
CA GLU A 97 -18.08 5.47 -16.67
C GLU A 97 -18.27 4.26 -17.60
N ALA A 98 -19.37 3.53 -17.44
CA ALA A 98 -19.70 2.45 -18.36
C ALA A 98 -19.83 3.00 -19.78
N GLY A 99 -19.08 2.43 -20.73
CA GLY A 99 -19.00 2.93 -22.11
C GLY A 99 -17.89 3.95 -22.35
N GLN A 100 -17.15 4.39 -21.34
CA GLN A 100 -15.99 5.26 -21.50
C GLN A 100 -14.91 4.55 -22.31
N VAL A 101 -14.40 5.20 -23.35
CA VAL A 101 -13.27 4.69 -24.14
C VAL A 101 -11.97 5.11 -23.46
N VAL A 102 -11.21 4.12 -22.98
CA VAL A 102 -9.88 4.30 -22.39
C VAL A 102 -8.82 3.91 -23.40
N ARG A 103 -7.85 4.80 -23.63
CA ARG A 103 -6.72 4.56 -24.52
C ARG A 103 -5.52 4.06 -23.74
N ILE A 104 -5.06 2.87 -24.06
CA ILE A 104 -3.91 2.24 -23.41
C ILE A 104 -2.68 2.43 -24.31
N PRO A 105 -1.65 3.18 -23.88
CA PRO A 105 -0.46 3.41 -24.69
C PRO A 105 0.32 2.09 -24.89
N THR A 106 0.66 1.80 -26.14
CA THR A 106 1.35 0.54 -26.52
C THR A 106 2.87 0.67 -26.61
N ALA A 107 3.40 1.89 -26.60
CA ALA A 107 4.82 2.16 -26.57
C ALA A 107 5.25 2.65 -25.18
N PRO A 108 6.48 2.36 -24.73
CA PRO A 108 7.04 2.95 -23.53
C PRO A 108 7.14 4.47 -23.74
N THR A 109 6.24 5.22 -23.14
CA THR A 109 6.34 6.68 -23.07
C THR A 109 7.60 6.99 -22.27
N ALA A 110 8.64 7.49 -22.93
CA ALA A 110 9.86 7.93 -22.25
C ALA A 110 9.48 8.97 -21.18
N PRO A 111 10.07 8.92 -19.97
CA PRO A 111 9.87 9.96 -18.97
C PRO A 111 10.20 11.34 -19.56
N PRO A 112 9.47 12.41 -19.18
CA PRO A 112 9.82 13.74 -19.63
C PRO A 112 11.25 14.08 -19.15
N ALA A 113 12.13 14.33 -20.12
CA ALA A 113 13.50 14.74 -19.84
C ALA A 113 13.49 16.05 -19.05
N ALA A 114 13.93 15.99 -17.79
CA ALA A 114 14.20 17.18 -16.99
C ALA A 114 15.32 17.98 -17.66
N ALA A 115 15.02 19.23 -18.00
CA ALA A 115 15.93 20.14 -18.68
C ALA A 115 17.12 20.50 -17.78
N GLU A 116 18.33 20.18 -18.26
CA GLU A 116 19.59 20.70 -17.72
C GLU A 116 19.73 22.21 -17.98
N ALA A 117 20.07 22.96 -16.95
CA ALA A 117 20.71 24.28 -17.00
C ALA A 117 21.61 24.41 -15.78
N ALA A 118 22.78 25.03 -15.78
CA ALA A 118 23.70 25.45 -16.83
C ALA A 118 25.04 25.75 -16.10
N THR A 119 26.13 25.49 -16.81
CA THR A 119 27.42 26.24 -16.81
C THR A 119 28.15 26.53 -15.49
N GLY A 120 29.32 25.91 -15.34
CA GLY A 120 30.36 26.32 -14.40
C GLY A 120 31.11 27.60 -14.79
N THR A 121 31.86 28.14 -13.84
CA THR A 121 32.93 29.14 -14.00
C THR A 121 33.87 29.02 -12.77
N PRO A 122 35.19 29.25 -12.90
CA PRO A 122 36.20 28.55 -12.13
C PRO A 122 36.66 29.25 -10.84
N ALA A 123 37.34 28.45 -10.01
CA ALA A 123 37.94 28.78 -8.74
C ALA A 123 38.97 29.92 -8.79
N ALA A 124 38.88 30.84 -7.83
CA ALA A 124 39.95 31.74 -7.43
C ALA A 124 40.30 31.48 -5.96
N SER A 125 41.60 31.35 -5.68
CA SER A 125 42.16 31.10 -4.35
C SER A 125 41.95 32.26 -3.38
N PRO A 126 41.72 32.01 -2.07
CA PRO A 126 41.61 33.06 -1.07
C PRO A 126 42.98 33.53 -0.55
N PRO A 127 43.15 34.83 -0.24
CA PRO A 127 44.29 35.33 0.52
C PRO A 127 44.17 35.08 2.05
N THR A 128 45.32 35.03 2.69
CA THR A 128 45.61 34.85 4.14
C THR A 128 45.01 36.00 5.00
N PRO A 129 44.61 35.77 6.27
CA PRO A 129 43.57 36.55 6.94
C PRO A 129 44.07 37.85 7.59
N GLN A 130 43.24 38.89 7.54
CA GLN A 130 43.29 40.02 8.47
C GLN A 130 42.42 39.73 9.71
N PRO A 131 42.78 40.21 10.91
CA PRO A 131 41.96 40.07 12.11
C PRO A 131 40.76 41.03 12.02
N THR A 132 39.63 40.52 11.54
CA THR A 132 38.36 41.24 11.50
C THR A 132 37.63 41.05 12.83
N VAL A 133 37.27 42.18 13.45
CA VAL A 133 36.41 42.28 14.63
C VAL A 133 35.13 41.48 14.41
N ALA A 134 34.81 40.56 15.33
CA ALA A 134 33.65 39.68 15.23
C ALA A 134 32.34 40.48 15.16
N PRO A 135 31.53 40.34 14.09
CA PRO A 135 30.19 40.91 14.06
C PRO A 135 29.28 40.17 15.07
N PRO A 136 28.22 40.84 15.58
CA PRO A 136 27.26 40.20 16.47
C PRO A 136 26.67 38.96 15.81
N ARG A 137 26.64 37.87 16.58
CA ARG A 137 26.14 36.56 16.20
C ARG A 137 24.71 36.71 15.65
N ALA A 138 24.56 36.59 14.33
CA ALA A 138 23.24 36.49 13.73
C ALA A 138 22.55 35.26 14.33
N THR A 139 21.39 35.48 14.95
CA THR A 139 20.46 34.42 15.28
C THR A 139 20.11 33.75 13.96
N VAL A 140 20.62 32.55 13.72
CA VAL A 140 20.22 31.75 12.56
C VAL A 140 18.75 31.41 12.82
N GLU A 141 17.84 32.11 12.15
CA GLU A 141 16.45 31.70 12.11
C GLU A 141 16.43 30.28 11.57
N SER A 142 15.98 29.36 12.42
CA SER A 142 15.78 27.97 12.03
C SER A 142 14.82 27.98 10.85
N PRO A 143 15.13 27.33 9.72
CA PRO A 143 14.22 27.28 8.58
C PRO A 143 12.86 26.78 9.06
N LEU A 144 11.81 27.52 8.69
CA LEU A 144 10.43 27.18 9.02
C LEU A 144 10.16 25.74 8.55
N ALA A 145 9.62 24.90 9.44
CA ALA A 145 9.28 23.53 9.08
C ALA A 145 8.32 23.53 7.87
N PRO A 146 8.48 22.60 6.91
CA PRO A 146 7.54 22.50 5.80
C PRO A 146 6.12 22.29 6.33
N PRO A 147 5.10 22.86 5.65
CA PRO A 147 3.72 22.69 6.07
C PRO A 147 3.34 21.20 6.04
N ALA A 148 2.46 20.82 6.98
CA ALA A 148 1.92 19.46 7.04
C ALA A 148 1.21 19.08 5.72
N PRO A 149 1.44 17.88 5.17
CA PRO A 149 0.70 17.39 4.02
C PRO A 149 -0.80 17.29 4.31
N VAL A 150 -1.62 17.61 3.30
CA VAL A 150 -3.08 17.40 3.37
C VAL A 150 -3.42 15.91 3.35
N TYR A 151 -2.55 15.09 2.76
CA TYR A 151 -2.72 13.66 2.52
C TYR A 151 -1.36 12.96 2.51
N PHE A 152 -1.27 11.76 3.07
CA PHE A 152 -0.08 10.91 2.96
C PHE A 152 -0.24 9.93 1.80
N ALA A 153 0.53 10.13 0.73
CA ALA A 153 0.65 9.19 -0.37
C ALA A 153 1.81 8.21 -0.14
N THR A 154 1.78 7.07 -0.83
CA THR A 154 2.91 6.11 -0.79
C THR A 154 4.18 6.75 -1.34
N LEU A 155 5.26 6.69 -0.56
CA LEU A 155 6.59 7.09 -0.96
C LEU A 155 7.29 5.91 -1.67
N PRO A 156 7.99 6.14 -2.80
CA PRO A 156 8.64 5.07 -3.56
C PRO A 156 9.72 4.36 -2.73
N PRO A 157 10.16 3.15 -3.16
CA PRO A 157 11.34 2.51 -2.59
C PRO A 157 12.55 3.44 -2.59
N GLY A 158 13.36 3.36 -1.53
CA GLY A 158 14.54 4.21 -1.31
C GLY A 158 14.25 5.64 -0.84
N ALA A 159 12.97 6.03 -0.72
CA ALA A 159 12.62 7.35 -0.20
C ALA A 159 13.06 7.54 1.26
N THR A 160 13.41 8.79 1.62
CA THR A 160 13.64 9.15 3.02
C THR A 160 12.31 9.18 3.76
N LEU A 161 12.18 8.36 4.80
CA LEU A 161 10.96 8.26 5.60
C LEU A 161 10.91 9.35 6.69
N PRO A 162 9.77 10.04 6.87
CA PRO A 162 9.56 10.96 7.98
C PRO A 162 9.79 10.31 9.35
N SER A 163 10.16 11.08 10.36
CA SER A 163 10.25 10.55 11.73
C SER A 163 8.84 10.39 12.35
N GLY A 164 8.71 9.52 13.35
CA GLY A 164 7.45 9.40 14.09
C GLY A 164 7.00 10.71 14.76
N ALA A 165 7.95 11.54 15.20
CA ALA A 165 7.66 12.86 15.78
C ALA A 165 7.14 13.85 14.72
N THR A 166 7.80 13.88 13.54
CA THR A 166 7.33 14.68 12.40
C THR A 166 5.92 14.28 11.99
N CYS A 167 5.63 12.98 11.93
CA CYS A 167 4.29 12.50 11.62
C CYS A 167 3.28 12.85 12.71
N ALA A 168 3.65 12.83 13.98
CA ALA A 168 2.76 13.25 15.06
C ALA A 168 2.29 14.71 14.90
N ASP A 169 3.16 15.59 14.40
CA ASP A 169 2.84 16.99 14.09
C ASP A 169 1.99 17.15 12.81
N TRP A 170 2.00 16.15 11.92
CA TRP A 170 1.30 16.18 10.62
C TRP A 170 -0.03 15.44 10.62
N VAL A 171 -0.31 14.61 11.62
CA VAL A 171 -1.61 13.92 11.75
C VAL A 171 -2.73 14.95 11.82
N ARG A 172 -3.79 14.70 11.05
CA ARG A 172 -5.00 15.51 11.10
C ARG A 172 -5.90 14.99 12.22
N PRO A 173 -6.35 15.87 13.13
CA PRO A 173 -7.22 15.45 14.22
C PRO A 173 -8.49 14.78 13.71
N ALA A 174 -8.88 13.68 14.34
CA ALA A 174 -10.08 12.92 14.01
C ALA A 174 -10.75 12.43 15.30
N PRO A 175 -12.10 12.52 15.44
CA PRO A 175 -12.78 12.01 16.63
C PRO A 175 -12.61 10.50 16.76
N GLU A 176 -12.58 10.00 18.00
CA GLU A 176 -12.53 8.56 18.26
C GLU A 176 -13.89 7.91 17.94
N SER A 177 -13.92 7.10 16.89
CA SER A 177 -15.09 6.30 16.49
C SER A 177 -15.11 4.90 17.08
N HIS A 178 -14.01 4.44 17.69
CA HIS A 178 -13.86 3.12 18.30
C HIS A 178 -13.45 3.26 19.78
N PRO A 179 -14.39 3.69 20.67
CA PRO A 179 -14.09 4.00 22.05
C PRO A 179 -13.52 2.81 22.85
N GLU A 180 -13.77 1.57 22.43
CA GLU A 180 -13.18 0.36 22.99
C GLU A 180 -11.64 0.31 22.85
N ASN A 181 -11.07 1.06 21.89
CA ASN A 181 -9.63 1.12 21.69
C ASN A 181 -8.93 2.13 22.61
N ARG A 182 -9.67 2.99 23.34
CA ARG A 182 -9.09 4.14 24.09
C ARG A 182 -7.88 3.75 24.93
N ASP A 183 -7.98 2.70 25.74
CA ASP A 183 -6.87 2.27 26.59
C ASP A 183 -5.66 1.84 25.77
N ALA A 184 -5.86 1.12 24.66
CA ALA A 184 -4.79 0.67 23.80
C ALA A 184 -4.18 1.81 22.96
N ASN A 185 -4.98 2.80 22.59
CA ASN A 185 -4.56 4.01 21.88
C ASN A 185 -3.68 4.92 22.75
N GLN A 186 -3.71 4.76 24.08
CA GLN A 186 -2.83 5.45 25.02
C GLN A 186 -1.54 4.68 25.35
N ARG A 187 -1.42 3.42 24.91
CA ARG A 187 -0.22 2.61 25.17
C ARG A 187 0.78 2.79 24.03
N THR A 188 2.05 2.89 24.41
CA THR A 188 3.19 2.85 23.48
C THR A 188 3.81 1.45 23.47
N GLY A 189 4.78 1.24 22.59
CA GLY A 189 5.49 -0.03 22.47
C GLY A 189 6.90 -0.02 23.07
N ALA A 190 7.73 -0.92 22.55
CA ALA A 190 9.15 -1.02 22.88
C ALA A 190 10.00 -0.91 21.62
N THR A 191 11.19 -0.35 21.75
CA THR A 191 12.18 -0.30 20.66
C THR A 191 12.98 -1.58 20.55
N GLY A 192 13.48 -1.86 19.35
CA GLY A 192 14.49 -2.90 19.13
C GLY A 192 13.93 -4.28 18.76
N VAL A 193 12.64 -4.37 18.44
CA VAL A 193 12.09 -5.54 17.76
C VAL A 193 12.66 -5.59 16.34
N ARG A 194 13.01 -6.80 15.88
CA ARG A 194 13.44 -7.02 14.51
C ARG A 194 12.24 -7.16 13.59
N ILE A 195 12.40 -6.75 12.34
CA ILE A 195 11.44 -6.99 11.28
C ILE A 195 11.72 -8.38 10.74
N ASP A 196 10.80 -9.31 11.00
CA ASP A 196 11.00 -10.72 10.62
C ASP A 196 10.92 -10.91 9.11
N GLY A 197 11.83 -11.73 8.60
CA GLY A 197 12.02 -11.94 7.17
C GLY A 197 12.85 -10.86 6.47
N ALA A 198 13.17 -9.75 7.13
CA ALA A 198 14.07 -8.72 6.58
C ALA A 198 15.55 -9.10 6.80
N THR A 199 16.41 -8.60 5.93
CA THR A 199 17.87 -8.74 6.04
C THR A 199 18.41 -8.05 7.30
N GLU A 200 19.63 -8.42 7.71
CA GLU A 200 20.31 -7.74 8.81
C GLU A 200 20.51 -6.25 8.51
N ARG A 201 20.91 -5.93 7.28
CA ARG A 201 21.15 -4.55 6.84
C ARG A 201 19.91 -3.67 7.01
N PHE A 202 18.74 -4.20 6.66
CA PHE A 202 17.48 -3.46 6.82
C PHE A 202 17.12 -3.29 8.28
N ASN A 203 17.30 -4.34 9.08
CA ASN A 203 17.07 -4.29 10.52
C ASN A 203 17.98 -3.25 11.21
N GLU A 204 19.28 -3.24 10.91
CA GLU A 204 20.22 -2.24 11.44
C GLU A 204 19.77 -0.80 11.14
N GLN A 205 19.15 -0.58 9.97
CA GLN A 205 18.71 0.74 9.54
C GLN A 205 17.33 1.14 10.10
N TYR A 206 16.37 0.22 10.16
CA TYR A 206 14.96 0.55 10.36
C TYR A 206 14.33 -0.04 11.63
N ALA A 207 14.86 -1.12 12.22
CA ALA A 207 14.25 -1.75 13.40
C ALA A 207 14.12 -0.79 14.59
N GLY A 208 15.12 0.08 14.79
CA GLY A 208 15.11 1.09 15.85
C GLY A 208 14.01 2.15 15.72
N ARG A 209 13.34 2.23 14.56
CA ARG A 209 12.20 3.14 14.35
C ARG A 209 10.91 2.58 14.93
N ILE A 210 10.80 1.26 15.14
CA ILE A 210 9.58 0.63 15.66
C ILE A 210 9.51 0.88 17.16
N ASP A 211 8.53 1.66 17.60
CA ASP A 211 8.42 2.12 18.99
C ASP A 211 6.98 2.36 19.45
N GLY A 212 6.02 2.47 18.54
CA GLY A 212 4.62 2.78 18.85
C GLY A 212 4.45 4.09 19.63
N ARG A 213 5.36 5.07 19.49
CA ARG A 213 5.34 6.31 20.27
C ARG A 213 4.40 7.36 19.70
N TYR A 214 3.12 7.01 19.64
CA TYR A 214 2.04 7.94 19.33
C TYR A 214 0.80 7.58 20.14
N ALA A 215 0.07 8.60 20.58
CA ALA A 215 -1.19 8.45 21.27
C ALA A 215 -2.18 9.44 20.67
N GLY A 216 -3.38 8.98 20.39
CA GLY A 216 -4.41 9.73 19.68
C GLY A 216 -5.67 8.88 19.57
N THR A 217 -6.51 9.19 18.58
CA THR A 217 -7.64 8.34 18.22
C THR A 217 -7.19 7.20 17.29
N THR A 218 -8.07 6.22 17.06
CA THR A 218 -7.77 5.08 16.18
C THR A 218 -7.37 5.54 14.77
N ASP A 219 -8.09 6.50 14.19
CA ASP A 219 -7.75 7.04 12.87
C ASP A 219 -6.44 7.84 12.88
N GLU A 220 -6.22 8.66 13.91
CA GLU A 220 -4.97 9.41 14.08
C GLU A 220 -3.75 8.48 14.16
N ILE A 221 -3.87 7.33 14.82
CA ILE A 221 -2.83 6.29 14.89
C ILE A 221 -2.56 5.67 13.50
N ILE A 222 -3.61 5.39 12.72
CA ILE A 222 -3.48 4.86 11.37
C ILE A 222 -2.78 5.87 10.46
N GLN A 223 -3.17 7.15 10.52
CA GLN A 223 -2.51 8.25 9.82
C GLN A 223 -1.04 8.38 10.21
N TRP A 224 -0.74 8.35 11.50
CA TRP A 224 0.62 8.44 12.02
C TRP A 224 1.51 7.32 11.47
N GLY A 225 1.02 6.07 11.50
CA GLY A 225 1.73 4.92 10.97
C GLY A 225 1.97 5.02 9.47
N ALA A 226 0.94 5.40 8.71
CA ALA A 226 1.03 5.60 7.26
C ALA A 226 2.10 6.64 6.91
N CYS A 227 2.09 7.81 7.57
CA CYS A 227 3.12 8.82 7.40
C CYS A 227 4.52 8.31 7.74
N LYS A 228 4.68 7.63 8.89
CA LYS A 228 5.97 7.20 9.43
C LYS A 228 6.68 6.19 8.53
N TRP A 229 5.91 5.36 7.83
CA TRP A 229 6.41 4.31 6.94
C TRP A 229 6.23 4.63 5.45
N GLY A 230 5.72 5.82 5.14
CA GLY A 230 5.60 6.33 3.78
C GLY A 230 4.59 5.55 2.95
N PHE A 231 3.44 5.26 3.52
CA PHE A 231 2.33 4.60 2.84
C PHE A 231 1.13 5.51 2.68
N ASP A 232 0.34 5.16 1.68
CA ASP A 232 -0.97 5.74 1.45
C ASP A 232 -1.88 5.52 2.67
N GLU A 233 -2.41 6.62 3.22
CA GLU A 233 -3.21 6.57 4.44
C GLU A 233 -4.56 5.88 4.23
N ASP A 234 -5.20 6.03 3.07
CA ASP A 234 -6.50 5.41 2.80
C ASP A 234 -6.35 3.91 2.53
N LEU A 235 -5.28 3.48 1.86
CA LEU A 235 -4.95 2.06 1.78
C LEU A 235 -4.69 1.48 3.18
N THR A 236 -4.00 2.22 4.05
CA THR A 236 -3.72 1.76 5.42
C THR A 236 -5.02 1.63 6.22
N ARG A 237 -5.95 2.59 6.09
CA ARG A 237 -7.31 2.53 6.65
C ARG A 237 -8.09 1.33 6.14
N ALA A 238 -8.09 1.10 4.82
CA ALA A 238 -8.77 -0.03 4.18
C ALA A 238 -8.22 -1.36 4.69
N ARG A 239 -6.88 -1.50 4.79
CA ARG A 239 -6.26 -2.69 5.37
C ARG A 239 -6.68 -2.90 6.82
N ALA A 240 -6.55 -1.89 7.68
CA ALA A 240 -6.98 -2.00 9.07
C ALA A 240 -8.47 -2.34 9.21
N TRP A 241 -9.30 -1.86 8.26
CA TRP A 241 -10.71 -2.19 8.21
C TRP A 241 -10.96 -3.66 7.87
N VAL A 242 -10.31 -4.21 6.84
CA VAL A 242 -10.44 -5.61 6.47
C VAL A 242 -9.89 -6.53 7.56
N GLU A 243 -8.78 -6.15 8.19
CA GLU A 243 -8.10 -6.96 9.21
C GLU A 243 -8.87 -7.00 10.54
N SER A 244 -9.56 -5.91 10.92
CA SER A 244 -10.11 -5.81 12.27
C SER A 244 -11.38 -4.99 12.41
N SER A 245 -11.89 -4.39 11.32
CA SER A 245 -12.88 -3.32 11.38
C SER A 245 -12.47 -2.24 12.38
N TRP A 246 -11.17 -1.91 12.39
CA TRP A 246 -10.51 -0.97 13.31
C TRP A 246 -10.59 -1.32 14.80
N ARG A 247 -10.77 -2.60 15.17
CA ARG A 247 -10.82 -3.03 16.57
C ARG A 247 -9.48 -3.58 17.04
N GLN A 248 -8.83 -2.92 17.99
CA GLN A 248 -7.57 -3.41 18.56
C GLN A 248 -7.75 -4.71 19.35
N SER A 249 -8.96 -5.01 19.82
CA SER A 249 -9.28 -6.28 20.47
C SER A 249 -9.47 -7.45 19.51
N MET A 250 -9.43 -7.23 18.18
CA MET A 250 -9.63 -8.29 17.20
C MET A 250 -8.54 -9.36 17.33
N THR A 251 -8.98 -10.62 17.34
CA THR A 251 -8.09 -11.79 17.35
C THR A 251 -8.43 -12.73 16.20
N GLY A 252 -7.40 -13.33 15.61
CA GLY A 252 -7.52 -14.25 14.47
C GLY A 252 -6.60 -15.46 14.58
N ASP A 253 -6.79 -16.40 13.65
CA ASP A 253 -5.94 -17.59 13.47
C ASP A 253 -5.82 -18.46 14.74
N GLU A 254 -6.95 -18.86 15.33
CA GLU A 254 -6.96 -19.72 16.52
C GLU A 254 -6.22 -21.06 16.28
N THR A 255 -5.39 -21.44 17.24
CA THR A 255 -4.66 -22.70 17.25
C THR A 255 -4.83 -23.44 18.57
N GLY A 256 -4.91 -24.77 18.50
CA GLY A 256 -4.84 -25.66 19.66
C GLY A 256 -3.40 -26.13 19.97
N ASP A 257 -2.41 -25.70 19.19
CA ASP A 257 -1.02 -26.11 19.36
C ASP A 257 -0.39 -25.44 20.60
N GLY A 258 -0.04 -26.26 21.58
CA GLY A 258 0.61 -25.85 22.82
C GLY A 258 1.96 -25.18 22.65
N ASP A 259 2.72 -25.51 21.61
CA ASP A 259 4.03 -24.92 21.37
C ASP A 259 3.88 -23.52 20.76
N GLN A 260 2.96 -23.34 19.81
CA GLN A 260 2.64 -22.02 19.23
C GLN A 260 2.12 -21.04 20.28
N CYS A 261 1.19 -21.46 21.13
CA CYS A 261 0.69 -20.60 22.20
C CYS A 261 1.79 -20.23 23.20
N ARG A 262 2.72 -21.15 23.48
CA ARG A 262 3.82 -20.88 24.43
C ARG A 262 4.80 -19.83 23.92
N LEU A 263 5.06 -19.76 22.60
CA LEU A 263 5.87 -18.69 21.99
C LEU A 263 5.28 -17.31 22.27
N ALA A 264 3.95 -17.22 22.26
CA ALA A 264 3.20 -16.01 22.57
C ALA A 264 3.02 -15.73 24.07
N GLY A 265 3.44 -16.65 24.96
CA GLY A 265 3.17 -16.59 26.40
C GLY A 265 1.72 -16.90 26.78
N LEU A 266 1.01 -17.69 25.97
CA LEU A 266 -0.41 -18.01 26.09
C LEU A 266 -0.66 -19.51 26.32
N THR A 267 -1.89 -19.86 26.72
CA THR A 267 -2.36 -21.24 26.87
C THR A 267 -3.34 -21.62 25.75
N PRO A 268 -3.30 -22.85 25.20
CA PRO A 268 -4.25 -23.30 24.20
C PRO A 268 -5.70 -23.40 24.70
N PRO A 269 -6.70 -23.20 23.82
CA PRO A 269 -6.54 -22.61 22.49
C PRO A 269 -6.18 -21.11 22.59
N CYS A 270 -5.37 -20.61 21.66
CA CYS A 270 -5.02 -19.20 21.60
C CYS A 270 -5.11 -18.67 20.17
N ALA A 271 -5.36 -17.37 20.03
CA ALA A 271 -5.21 -16.69 18.77
C ALA A 271 -3.73 -16.47 18.43
N GLN A 272 -3.43 -16.32 17.15
CA GLN A 272 -2.08 -16.03 16.68
C GLN A 272 -1.96 -14.59 16.16
N SER A 273 -3.05 -14.01 15.66
CA SER A 273 -3.09 -12.69 15.03
C SER A 273 -3.89 -11.71 15.88
N TYR A 274 -3.37 -10.49 16.05
CA TYR A 274 -3.91 -9.52 17.01
C TYR A 274 -3.94 -8.09 16.46
N GLY A 275 -4.94 -7.33 16.89
CA GLY A 275 -4.98 -5.88 16.76
C GLY A 275 -5.35 -5.35 15.37
N LEU A 276 -5.15 -4.05 15.19
CA LEU A 276 -5.64 -3.29 14.03
C LEU A 276 -5.21 -3.86 12.67
N LEU A 277 -3.97 -4.32 12.56
CA LEU A 277 -3.40 -4.91 11.34
C LEU A 277 -3.07 -6.40 11.50
N GLN A 278 -3.66 -7.08 12.49
CA GLN A 278 -3.54 -8.54 12.69
C GLN A 278 -2.09 -9.05 12.73
N VAL A 279 -1.25 -8.42 13.56
CA VAL A 279 0.13 -8.88 13.79
C VAL A 279 0.12 -10.30 14.35
N LYS A 280 0.66 -11.24 13.57
CA LYS A 280 0.80 -12.66 13.93
C LYS A 280 1.98 -12.90 14.87
N ILE A 281 1.75 -12.92 16.17
CA ILE A 281 2.82 -12.98 17.19
C ILE A 281 3.59 -14.30 17.23
N THR A 282 3.07 -15.36 16.59
CA THR A 282 3.78 -16.65 16.43
C THR A 282 4.77 -16.64 15.26
N VAL A 283 4.69 -15.62 14.40
CA VAL A 283 5.61 -15.39 13.27
C VAL A 283 6.49 -14.18 13.53
N HIS A 284 5.91 -13.15 14.14
CA HIS A 284 6.54 -11.87 14.41
C HIS A 284 7.13 -11.82 15.83
N GLU A 285 8.29 -12.44 15.99
CA GLU A 285 8.95 -12.64 17.28
C GLU A 285 9.30 -11.31 17.97
N GLY A 286 9.13 -11.26 19.29
CA GLY A 286 9.42 -10.07 20.09
C GLY A 286 8.38 -8.94 19.97
N THR A 287 7.35 -9.06 19.14
CA THR A 287 6.25 -8.07 19.07
C THR A 287 5.28 -8.15 20.25
N SER A 288 5.15 -9.33 20.86
CA SER A 288 4.38 -9.54 22.10
C SER A 288 5.16 -9.03 23.32
N PRO A 289 4.51 -8.37 24.30
CA PRO A 289 3.07 -8.12 24.39
C PRO A 289 2.60 -6.83 23.70
N HIS A 290 3.52 -6.01 23.19
CA HIS A 290 3.21 -4.65 22.75
C HIS A 290 2.19 -4.60 21.61
N ALA A 291 2.28 -5.49 20.62
CA ALA A 291 1.33 -5.54 19.50
C ALA A 291 -0.10 -5.93 19.94
N LEU A 292 -0.26 -6.61 21.08
CA LEU A 292 -1.58 -6.98 21.63
C LEU A 292 -2.24 -5.80 22.33
N VAL A 293 -1.46 -4.96 23.01
CA VAL A 293 -1.98 -3.97 23.96
C VAL A 293 -1.87 -2.52 23.47
N SER A 294 -1.08 -2.25 22.43
CA SER A 294 -0.88 -0.90 21.86
C SER A 294 -1.29 -0.89 20.40
N SER A 295 -2.32 -0.09 20.09
CA SER A 295 -2.77 0.13 18.71
C SER A 295 -1.68 0.77 17.86
N ALA A 296 -0.96 1.76 18.42
CA ALA A 296 0.14 2.42 17.74
C ALA A 296 1.27 1.46 17.42
N TYR A 297 1.68 0.60 18.37
CA TYR A 297 2.73 -0.39 18.11
C TYR A 297 2.30 -1.46 17.11
N ASN A 298 1.04 -1.89 17.16
CA ASN A 298 0.47 -2.84 16.21
C ASN A 298 0.59 -2.31 14.76
N VAL A 299 0.15 -1.06 14.56
CA VAL A 299 0.25 -0.39 13.25
C VAL A 299 1.70 -0.16 12.85
N ASP A 300 2.54 0.33 13.77
CA ASP A 300 3.95 0.63 13.53
C ASP A 300 4.73 -0.60 13.04
N TYR A 301 4.59 -1.74 13.71
CA TYR A 301 5.28 -2.96 13.32
C TYR A 301 4.78 -3.49 11.97
N ALA A 302 3.46 -3.59 11.78
CA ALA A 302 2.88 -4.12 10.54
C ALA A 302 3.30 -3.30 9.32
N LEU A 303 3.40 -1.96 9.47
CA LEU A 303 3.87 -1.09 8.41
C LEU A 303 5.40 -1.11 8.25
N ALA A 304 6.17 -1.34 9.32
CA ALA A 304 7.60 -1.60 9.19
C ALA A 304 7.89 -2.86 8.35
N TRP A 305 7.15 -3.93 8.61
CA TRP A 305 7.21 -5.17 7.83
C TRP A 305 6.81 -4.94 6.37
N LEU A 306 5.69 -4.24 6.15
CA LEU A 306 5.27 -3.89 4.80
C LEU A 306 6.34 -3.05 4.08
N ARG A 307 7.01 -2.12 4.77
CA ARG A 307 8.08 -1.32 4.20
C ARG A 307 9.28 -2.17 3.81
N ALA A 308 9.70 -3.12 4.64
CA ALA A 308 10.78 -4.05 4.28
C ALA A 308 10.44 -4.83 3.00
N CYS A 309 9.21 -5.36 2.91
CA CYS A 309 8.75 -6.01 1.68
C CYS A 309 8.78 -5.04 0.48
N PHE A 310 8.21 -3.84 0.64
CA PHE A 310 8.08 -2.88 -0.45
C PHE A 310 9.44 -2.37 -0.95
N GLU A 311 10.45 -2.34 -0.09
CA GLU A 311 11.83 -1.98 -0.40
C GLU A 311 12.62 -3.08 -1.14
N GLY A 312 12.03 -4.27 -1.33
CA GLY A 312 12.72 -5.39 -1.98
C GLY A 312 13.58 -6.23 -1.04
N ASP A 313 13.39 -6.14 0.28
CA ASP A 313 14.29 -6.73 1.27
C ASP A 313 13.97 -8.20 1.63
N PHE A 314 12.94 -8.81 1.04
CA PHE A 314 12.54 -10.19 1.35
C PHE A 314 12.98 -11.18 0.27
N ASP A 315 14.14 -11.82 0.47
CA ASP A 315 14.70 -12.81 -0.48
C ASP A 315 13.89 -14.12 -0.60
N TRP A 316 13.01 -14.39 0.37
CA TRP A 316 12.24 -15.62 0.49
C TRP A 316 10.89 -15.61 -0.21
N LEU A 317 10.41 -14.46 -0.72
CA LEU A 317 9.14 -14.35 -1.44
C LEU A 317 9.17 -14.94 -2.86
N GLY A 318 10.34 -15.37 -3.31
CA GLY A 318 10.52 -16.09 -4.57
C GLY A 318 10.88 -15.19 -5.75
N PRO A 319 11.10 -15.77 -6.94
CA PRO A 319 11.73 -15.06 -8.06
C PRO A 319 10.84 -14.02 -8.75
N ALA A 320 9.52 -14.03 -8.50
CA ALA A 320 8.58 -13.06 -9.05
C ALA A 320 8.40 -11.82 -8.16
N TYR A 321 9.00 -11.83 -6.96
CA TYR A 321 8.99 -10.71 -6.04
C TYR A 321 9.97 -9.62 -6.49
N GLY A 322 9.57 -8.36 -6.31
CA GLY A 322 10.41 -7.19 -6.57
C GLY A 322 9.98 -5.99 -5.75
N ALA A 323 10.91 -5.05 -5.55
CA ALA A 323 10.65 -3.79 -4.88
C ALA A 323 9.57 -2.97 -5.61
N GLY A 324 8.81 -2.16 -4.86
CA GLY A 324 7.81 -1.25 -5.42
C GLY A 324 6.43 -1.86 -5.65
N ASP A 325 6.24 -3.15 -5.37
CA ASP A 325 4.92 -3.80 -5.47
C ASP A 325 4.18 -3.81 -4.13
N LEU A 326 3.43 -2.74 -3.89
CA LEU A 326 2.68 -2.53 -2.65
C LEU A 326 1.56 -3.56 -2.47
N LEU A 327 0.88 -3.95 -3.54
CA LEU A 327 -0.22 -4.91 -3.48
C LEU A 327 0.31 -6.31 -3.21
N GLY A 328 1.39 -6.73 -3.89
CA GLY A 328 2.04 -8.00 -3.61
C GLY A 328 2.48 -8.11 -2.16
N CYS A 329 3.09 -7.05 -1.62
CA CYS A 329 3.49 -6.98 -0.21
C CYS A 329 2.31 -6.98 0.77
N THR A 330 1.22 -6.29 0.43
CA THR A 330 -0.03 -6.31 1.21
C THR A 330 -0.63 -7.72 1.25
N GLY A 331 -0.63 -8.44 0.12
CA GLY A 331 -1.10 -9.83 0.07
C GLY A 331 -0.15 -10.82 0.76
N ALA A 332 1.16 -10.56 0.72
CA ALA A 332 2.17 -11.36 1.42
C ALA A 332 2.08 -11.23 2.94
N TRP A 333 1.70 -10.07 3.47
CA TRP A 333 1.39 -9.89 4.89
C TRP A 333 0.30 -10.87 5.36
N PHE A 334 -0.80 -10.92 4.61
CA PHE A 334 -1.95 -11.78 4.94
C PHE A 334 -1.65 -13.27 4.76
N SER A 335 -1.09 -13.66 3.61
CA SER A 335 -0.95 -15.07 3.20
C SER A 335 0.40 -15.70 3.54
N GLY A 336 1.43 -14.89 3.79
CA GLY A 336 2.82 -15.34 3.86
C GLY A 336 3.42 -15.74 2.50
N ARG A 337 2.75 -15.49 1.37
CA ARG A 337 3.21 -15.88 0.03
C ARG A 337 2.98 -14.81 -1.03
N TRP A 338 3.79 -14.83 -2.09
CA TRP A 338 3.66 -13.90 -3.20
C TRP A 338 2.48 -14.25 -4.11
N TYR A 339 1.44 -13.40 -4.13
CA TYR A 339 0.25 -13.50 -5.01
C TYR A 339 -0.42 -14.87 -5.11
N ASP A 340 -0.43 -15.62 -4.00
CA ASP A 340 -1.17 -16.88 -3.94
C ASP A 340 -2.69 -16.63 -3.92
N GLY A 341 -3.48 -17.70 -3.93
CA GLY A 341 -4.95 -17.57 -3.96
C GLY A 341 -5.53 -16.88 -2.71
N GLY A 342 -4.86 -16.97 -1.55
CA GLY A 342 -5.29 -16.28 -0.34
C GLY A 342 -4.98 -14.78 -0.41
N ALA A 343 -3.77 -14.43 -0.84
CA ALA A 343 -3.35 -13.07 -1.09
C ALA A 343 -4.30 -12.34 -2.04
N ARG A 344 -4.65 -12.96 -3.17
CA ARG A 344 -5.53 -12.34 -4.18
C ARG A 344 -6.92 -12.00 -3.64
N ARG A 345 -7.56 -12.94 -2.92
CA ARG A 345 -8.87 -12.69 -2.31
C ARG A 345 -8.81 -11.57 -1.26
N TYR A 346 -7.79 -11.59 -0.42
CA TYR A 346 -7.58 -10.52 0.55
C TYR A 346 -7.39 -9.15 -0.13
N LEU A 347 -6.63 -9.10 -1.22
CA LEU A 347 -6.44 -7.87 -1.99
C LEU A 347 -7.74 -7.36 -2.62
N GLU A 348 -8.61 -8.26 -3.09
CA GLU A 348 -9.95 -7.89 -3.57
C GLU A 348 -10.78 -7.25 -2.44
N ASP A 349 -10.72 -7.79 -1.22
CA ASP A 349 -11.44 -7.22 -0.07
C ASP A 349 -10.85 -5.87 0.37
N VAL A 350 -9.51 -5.71 0.36
CA VAL A 350 -8.85 -4.42 0.65
C VAL A 350 -9.20 -3.37 -0.41
N GLN A 351 -9.18 -3.74 -1.70
CA GLN A 351 -9.57 -2.83 -2.78
C GLN A 351 -11.04 -2.43 -2.69
N ARG A 352 -11.93 -3.38 -2.33
CA ARG A 352 -13.34 -3.07 -2.08
C ARG A 352 -13.49 -2.11 -0.90
N ALA A 353 -12.82 -2.37 0.22
CA ALA A 353 -12.88 -1.50 1.39
C ALA A 353 -12.33 -0.09 1.10
N LEU A 354 -11.30 0.01 0.25
CA LEU A 354 -10.73 1.27 -0.23
C LEU A 354 -11.74 2.06 -1.09
N SER A 355 -12.31 1.41 -2.12
CA SER A 355 -13.35 1.97 -2.99
C SER A 355 -14.55 2.47 -2.19
N ASP A 356 -15.04 1.64 -1.27
CA ASP A 356 -16.26 1.91 -0.52
C ASP A 356 -16.02 2.84 0.68
N ARG A 357 -14.76 3.18 0.96
CA ARG A 357 -14.32 3.89 2.19
C ARG A 357 -15.00 3.32 3.43
N SER A 358 -14.98 1.99 3.58
CA SER A 358 -15.86 1.28 4.53
C SER A 358 -15.73 1.76 5.97
N TRP A 359 -14.55 2.25 6.37
CA TRP A 359 -14.29 2.83 7.69
C TRP A 359 -15.10 4.10 8.00
N GLU A 360 -15.56 4.83 6.99
CA GLU A 360 -16.38 6.03 7.18
C GLU A 360 -17.85 5.68 7.44
N THR A 361 -18.33 4.58 6.87
CA THR A 361 -19.75 4.20 6.96
C THR A 361 -20.18 3.69 8.34
N ASP A 362 -19.28 3.04 9.08
CA ASP A 362 -19.59 2.54 10.43
C ASP A 362 -19.44 3.66 11.49
N SER A 363 -18.64 4.67 11.21
CA SER A 363 -18.50 5.87 12.06
C SER A 363 -19.78 6.72 12.14
N GLN A 364 -20.74 6.48 11.24
CA GLN A 364 -22.05 7.17 11.20
C GLN A 364 -23.17 6.39 11.91
N GLN A 365 -22.92 5.15 12.34
CA GLN A 365 -23.92 4.26 12.97
C GLN A 365 -23.74 4.11 14.50
N GLN A 366 -22.68 4.69 15.06
CA GLN A 366 -22.43 4.79 16.50
C GLN A 366 -22.65 6.23 16.97
#